data_AF-A0A382AY59-F1
#
_entry.id   AF-A0A382AY59-F1
#
_cell.length_a   1.000
_cell.length_b   1.000
_cell.length_c   1.000
_cell.angle_alpha   90.00
_cell.angle_beta   90.00
_cell.angle_gamma   90.00
#
_symmetry.space_group_name_H-M   'P 1'
#
loop_
_entity.id
_entity.type
_entity.pdbx_description
1 polymer ?
#
loop_
_entity_poly.entity_id
_entity_poly.type
_entity_poly.pdbx_seq_one_letter_code
_entity_poly.pdbx_strand_id
1 'polypeptide(L)'
;CRTVIKKETIQMNWTEFDLDLPRGILVYQGSNKEIPLKAWAAKIDLSDDDISVRVLSSTDIDRKESLLQFLELTGARLVMNGGYFNADKNPAQHVGLLKTRGTLEEPASPSVFRDSERYFISRGAFGVKHDGSVDIAWCSTYNDSIFEWQSPLNNRPGFPLDSLPFHSADHWNVRDAVHAGPVLISDGEINVTTEDEVFFNTPVAGIQPRSAIGYTKDNNLILMIVDGRQPESRGVYLEELAVMMKQFNCDEALNLDGGGSSAMVADSRLLNRPSGRTLQREVMSAIGIFYRN
;
A
#
# COMPACT_ATOMS: atom_id res chain seq x y z
N CYS A 1 -31.53 -2.72 0.01
CA CYS A 1 -30.10 -2.63 -0.35
C CYS A 1 -30.00 -2.45 -1.85
N ARG A 2 -29.33 -1.40 -2.35
CA ARG A 2 -28.97 -1.32 -3.77
C ARG A 2 -27.76 -2.22 -4.00
N THR A 3 -27.83 -3.11 -4.97
CA THR A 3 -26.67 -3.92 -5.40
C THR A 3 -25.60 -2.97 -5.94
N VAL A 4 -24.45 -2.91 -5.29
CA VAL A 4 -23.32 -2.10 -5.79
C VAL A 4 -22.58 -2.93 -6.83
N ILE A 5 -22.77 -2.57 -8.09
CA ILE A 5 -22.16 -3.24 -9.24
C ILE A 5 -20.74 -2.70 -9.43
N LYS A 6 -19.77 -3.61 -9.44
CA LYS A 6 -18.36 -3.34 -9.76
C LYS A 6 -18.25 -2.71 -11.15
N LYS A 7 -17.40 -1.70 -11.30
CA LYS A 7 -17.23 -0.98 -12.57
C LYS A 7 -15.90 -1.33 -13.22
N GLU A 8 -15.96 -1.64 -14.52
CA GLU A 8 -14.77 -1.91 -15.36
C GLU A 8 -14.05 -0.62 -15.76
N THR A 9 -14.76 0.52 -15.74
CA THR A 9 -14.20 1.84 -15.99
C THR A 9 -14.68 2.82 -14.94
N ILE A 10 -13.77 3.62 -14.38
CA ILE A 10 -14.09 4.71 -13.45
C ILE A 10 -13.56 6.00 -14.04
N GLN A 11 -14.44 6.95 -14.34
CA GLN A 11 -14.00 8.28 -14.75
C GLN A 11 -13.94 9.17 -13.52
N MET A 12 -12.72 9.45 -13.05
CA MET A 12 -12.49 10.38 -11.96
C MET A 12 -12.19 11.77 -12.53
N ASN A 13 -12.80 12.80 -11.96
CA ASN A 13 -12.41 14.17 -12.25
C ASN A 13 -11.26 14.56 -11.32
N TRP A 14 -10.03 14.47 -11.83
CA TRP A 14 -8.80 14.81 -11.12
C TRP A 14 -8.43 16.27 -11.34
N THR A 15 -8.17 16.98 -10.25
CA THR A 15 -7.63 18.33 -10.26
C THR A 15 -6.42 18.39 -9.34
N GLU A 16 -5.37 19.08 -9.76
CA GLU A 16 -4.23 19.37 -8.89
C GLU A 16 -4.72 20.16 -7.66
N PHE A 17 -4.25 19.75 -6.49
CA PHE A 17 -4.57 20.37 -5.21
C PHE A 17 -3.35 21.13 -4.73
N ASP A 18 -3.46 22.45 -4.74
CA ASP A 18 -2.38 23.37 -4.43
C ASP A 18 -1.94 23.24 -2.96
N LEU A 19 -0.69 22.84 -2.76
CA LEU A 19 -0.02 22.68 -1.49
C LEU A 19 1.39 23.26 -1.60
N ASP A 20 1.92 23.79 -0.50
CA ASP A 20 3.32 24.24 -0.43
C ASP A 20 4.26 23.02 -0.31
N LEU A 21 4.38 22.28 -1.41
CA LEU A 21 5.25 21.13 -1.55
C LEU A 21 6.41 21.43 -2.52
N PRO A 22 7.59 20.84 -2.29
CA PRO A 22 8.69 20.95 -3.23
C PRO A 22 8.34 20.51 -4.65
N ARG A 23 9.06 21.05 -5.63
CA ARG A 23 9.00 20.58 -7.02
C ARG A 23 9.21 19.07 -7.07
N GLY A 24 8.47 18.40 -7.95
CA GLY A 24 8.51 16.95 -8.11
C GLY A 24 7.50 16.21 -7.22
N ILE A 25 6.83 16.88 -6.27
CA ILE A 25 5.76 16.31 -5.45
C ILE A 25 4.45 17.02 -5.78
N LEU A 26 3.58 16.37 -6.57
CA LEU A 26 2.28 16.90 -6.94
C LEU A 26 1.17 16.11 -6.24
N VAL A 27 0.13 16.79 -5.77
CA VAL A 27 -1.04 16.16 -5.15
C VAL A 27 -2.27 16.49 -5.97
N TYR A 28 -3.12 15.49 -6.20
CA TYR A 28 -4.36 15.59 -6.92
C TYR A 28 -5.52 15.20 -6.02
N GLN A 29 -6.63 15.92 -6.13
CA GLN A 29 -7.92 15.52 -5.59
C GLN A 29 -8.81 15.02 -6.73
N GLY A 30 -9.44 13.87 -6.52
CA GLY A 30 -10.33 13.23 -7.48
C GLY A 30 -11.75 13.11 -6.92
N SER A 31 -12.76 13.28 -7.79
CA SER A 31 -14.15 12.97 -7.44
C SER A 31 -14.92 12.32 -8.58
N ASN A 32 -15.91 11.50 -8.21
CA ASN A 32 -16.96 11.01 -9.12
C ASN A 32 -18.32 11.15 -8.41
N LYS A 33 -19.30 11.76 -9.08
CA LYS A 33 -20.65 11.99 -8.53
C LYS A 33 -21.66 10.92 -8.92
N GLU A 34 -21.47 10.28 -10.08
CA GLU A 34 -22.34 9.20 -10.55
C GLU A 34 -22.19 7.95 -9.67
N ILE A 35 -20.94 7.68 -9.32
CA ILE A 35 -20.52 6.70 -8.34
C ILE A 35 -19.84 7.51 -7.26
N PRO A 36 -20.49 7.79 -6.11
CA PRO A 36 -19.93 8.63 -5.07
C PRO A 36 -18.56 8.14 -4.64
N LEU A 37 -17.53 8.83 -5.10
CA LEU A 37 -16.13 8.55 -4.85
C LEU A 37 -15.39 9.86 -4.61
N LYS A 38 -14.52 9.83 -3.62
CA LYS A 38 -13.54 10.88 -3.35
C LYS A 38 -12.19 10.22 -3.14
N ALA A 39 -11.17 10.76 -3.78
CA ALA A 39 -9.83 10.19 -3.72
C ALA A 39 -8.77 11.28 -3.76
N TRP A 40 -7.57 10.90 -3.33
CA TRP A 40 -6.37 11.70 -3.35
C TRP A 40 -5.25 10.87 -3.97
N ALA A 41 -4.43 11.49 -4.81
CA ALA A 41 -3.28 10.84 -5.40
C ALA A 41 -2.08 11.79 -5.31
N ALA A 42 -0.95 11.33 -4.81
CA ALA A 42 0.31 12.03 -4.91
C ALA A 42 1.14 11.39 -6.02
N LYS A 43 1.70 12.22 -6.90
CA LYS A 43 2.65 11.84 -7.95
C LYS A 43 4.01 12.44 -7.58
N ILE A 44 4.99 11.56 -7.40
CA ILE A 44 6.32 11.90 -6.91
C ILE A 44 7.34 11.53 -7.99
N ASP A 45 8.08 12.51 -8.49
CA ASP A 45 9.14 12.32 -9.49
C ASP A 45 10.42 11.80 -8.82
N LEU A 46 10.68 10.50 -8.90
CA LEU A 46 11.88 9.88 -8.33
C LEU A 46 13.13 10.06 -9.21
N SER A 47 13.02 10.78 -10.34
CA SER A 47 14.22 11.20 -11.09
C SER A 47 14.87 12.45 -10.51
N ASP A 48 14.21 13.14 -9.56
CA ASP A 48 14.78 14.23 -8.80
C ASP A 48 15.61 13.70 -7.62
N ASP A 49 16.93 13.88 -7.67
CA ASP A 49 17.87 13.43 -6.63
C ASP A 49 17.62 14.10 -5.26
N ASP A 50 16.89 15.22 -5.20
CA ASP A 50 16.50 15.84 -3.94
C ASP A 50 15.37 15.05 -3.25
N ILE A 51 14.65 14.19 -3.97
CA ILE A 51 13.52 13.42 -3.44
C ILE A 51 13.97 12.02 -3.00
N SER A 52 13.50 11.58 -1.83
CA SER A 52 13.69 10.18 -1.41
C SER A 52 12.46 9.61 -0.71
N VAL A 53 12.31 8.29 -0.83
CA VAL A 53 11.21 7.52 -0.25
C VAL A 53 11.76 6.65 0.87
N ARG A 54 11.01 6.51 1.98
CA ARG A 54 11.33 5.58 3.06
C ARG A 54 10.07 4.86 3.55
N VAL A 55 10.24 3.60 3.95
CA VAL A 55 9.27 2.95 4.84
C VAL A 55 9.58 3.40 6.27
N LEU A 56 8.56 3.86 6.97
CA LEU A 56 8.63 4.30 8.35
C LEU A 56 7.99 3.24 9.25
N SER A 57 8.59 3.01 10.41
CA SER A 57 8.06 2.18 11.49
C SER A 57 7.93 3.04 12.74
N SER A 58 6.84 2.87 13.48
CA SER A 58 6.61 3.59 14.73
C SER A 58 7.71 3.29 15.74
N THR A 59 8.16 4.34 16.41
CA THR A 59 9.16 4.31 17.47
C THR A 59 8.56 4.39 18.87
N ASP A 60 7.24 4.56 18.96
CA ASP A 60 6.50 4.57 20.23
C ASP A 60 6.51 3.17 20.88
N ILE A 61 6.37 3.13 22.21
CA ILE A 61 6.38 1.91 23.02
C ILE A 61 5.25 0.95 22.64
N ASP A 62 4.10 1.47 22.19
CA ASP A 62 2.97 0.67 21.73
C ASP A 62 3.04 0.33 20.22
N ARG A 63 4.09 0.81 19.53
CA ARG A 63 4.37 0.67 18.10
C ARG A 63 3.26 1.23 17.21
N LYS A 64 2.61 2.31 17.62
CA LYS A 64 1.64 3.04 16.80
C LYS A 64 1.92 4.54 16.84
N GLU A 65 1.84 5.17 15.68
CA GLU A 65 1.93 6.63 15.53
C GLU A 65 0.86 7.11 14.54
N SER A 66 0.30 8.29 14.77
CA SER A 66 -0.52 8.98 13.77
C SER A 66 0.36 9.48 12.62
N LEU A 67 -0.19 9.67 11.41
CA LEU A 67 0.64 10.13 10.28
C LEU A 67 1.21 11.55 10.48
N LEU A 68 0.53 12.39 11.26
CA LEU A 68 1.07 13.71 11.63
C LEU A 68 2.27 13.57 12.55
N GLN A 69 2.25 12.63 13.51
CA GLN A 69 3.43 12.33 14.32
C GLN A 69 4.57 11.79 13.46
N PHE A 70 4.31 10.86 12.54
CA PHE A 70 5.33 10.41 11.59
C PHE A 70 5.93 11.58 10.80
N LEU A 71 5.09 12.49 10.30
CA LEU A 71 5.52 13.67 9.54
C LEU A 71 6.40 14.58 10.40
N GLU A 72 5.95 14.93 11.61
CA GLU A 72 6.66 15.81 12.56
C GLU A 72 7.98 15.21 13.04
N LEU A 73 8.00 13.92 13.41
CA LEU A 73 9.18 13.24 13.95
C LEU A 73 10.26 13.00 12.90
N THR A 74 9.87 12.82 11.64
CA THR A 74 10.81 12.44 10.57
C THR A 74 11.21 13.62 9.69
N GLY A 75 10.42 14.69 9.65
CA GLY A 75 10.62 15.80 8.71
C GLY A 75 10.18 15.47 7.27
N ALA A 76 9.38 14.42 7.09
CA ALA A 76 8.79 14.09 5.79
C ALA A 76 7.93 15.25 5.26
N ARG A 77 7.84 15.37 3.93
CA ARG A 77 6.97 16.35 3.26
C ARG A 77 5.57 15.81 3.01
N LEU A 78 5.46 14.49 2.86
CA LEU A 78 4.22 13.76 2.70
C LEU A 78 4.33 12.40 3.38
N VAL A 79 3.28 11.97 4.08
CA VAL A 79 3.20 10.65 4.69
C VAL A 79 1.85 10.00 4.36
N MET A 80 1.87 8.73 3.97
CA MET A 80 0.69 7.90 3.78
C MET A 80 0.80 6.64 4.64
N ASN A 81 -0.31 6.04 5.06
CA ASN A 81 -0.26 4.78 5.80
C ASN A 81 0.41 3.64 5.00
N GLY A 82 0.98 2.67 5.71
CA GLY A 82 1.74 1.55 5.14
C GLY A 82 1.00 0.21 5.21
N GLY A 83 1.70 -0.79 5.72
CA GLY A 83 1.27 -2.19 5.74
C GLY A 83 0.24 -2.53 6.80
N TYR A 84 -0.26 -3.76 6.74
CA TYR A 84 -1.22 -4.29 7.70
C TYR A 84 -0.55 -4.51 9.06
N PHE A 85 -1.31 -4.32 10.14
CA PHE A 85 -0.85 -4.57 11.50
C PHE A 85 -1.97 -5.05 12.40
N ASN A 86 -1.61 -5.77 13.46
CA ASN A 86 -2.53 -6.16 14.51
C ASN A 86 -2.47 -5.12 15.65
N ALA A 87 -3.47 -4.23 15.65
CA ALA A 87 -3.59 -3.17 16.64
C ALA A 87 -4.02 -3.65 18.05
N ASP A 88 -4.56 -4.87 18.16
CA ASP A 88 -5.04 -5.43 19.43
C ASP A 88 -3.90 -6.09 20.22
N LYS A 89 -2.74 -6.32 19.59
CA LYS A 89 -1.51 -6.74 20.29
C LYS A 89 -0.89 -5.56 21.02
N ASN A 90 -0.23 -5.85 22.15
CA ASN A 90 0.49 -4.85 22.95
C ASN A 90 1.94 -5.31 23.21
N PRO A 91 2.95 -4.70 22.56
CA PRO A 91 2.82 -3.66 21.54
C PRO A 91 2.21 -4.19 20.23
N ALA A 92 1.80 -3.28 19.34
CA ALA A 92 1.27 -3.65 18.03
C ALA A 92 2.30 -4.46 17.22
N GLN A 93 1.82 -5.30 16.30
CA GLN A 93 2.70 -6.14 15.47
C GLN A 93 2.33 -6.05 13.99
N HIS A 94 3.34 -5.97 13.13
CA HIS A 94 3.14 -5.91 11.70
C HIS A 94 2.64 -7.27 11.19
N VAL A 95 1.78 -7.27 10.18
CA VAL A 95 1.29 -8.50 9.56
C VAL A 95 2.13 -8.78 8.33
N GLY A 96 3.20 -9.55 8.53
CA GLY A 96 4.18 -9.89 7.50
C GLY A 96 5.39 -8.96 7.50
N LEU A 97 6.12 -8.95 6.38
CA LEU A 97 7.42 -8.29 6.27
C LEU A 97 7.36 -6.81 6.62
N LEU A 98 8.23 -6.39 7.53
CA LEU A 98 8.58 -4.98 7.75
C LEU A 98 10.10 -4.89 7.88
N LYS A 99 10.71 -4.10 6.99
CA LYS A 99 12.12 -3.80 7.01
C LYS A 99 12.29 -2.29 6.89
N THR A 100 13.03 -1.68 7.80
CA THR A 100 13.35 -0.25 7.72
C THR A 100 14.83 -0.03 7.95
N ARG A 101 15.44 0.88 7.17
CA ARG A 101 16.85 1.26 7.32
C ARG A 101 17.80 0.06 7.29
N GLY A 102 17.51 -0.95 6.47
CA GLY A 102 18.29 -2.17 6.37
C GLY A 102 18.01 -3.23 7.45
N THR A 103 17.22 -2.91 8.49
CA THR A 103 16.92 -3.82 9.61
C THR A 103 15.59 -4.53 9.39
N LEU A 104 15.60 -5.87 9.42
CA LEU A 104 14.39 -6.69 9.37
C LEU A 104 13.70 -6.64 10.74
N GLU A 105 12.61 -5.88 10.84
CA GLU A 105 11.84 -5.73 12.09
C GLU A 105 10.82 -6.85 12.28
N GLU A 106 10.17 -7.27 11.18
CA GLU A 106 9.20 -8.35 11.18
C GLU A 106 9.44 -9.22 9.93
N PRO A 107 9.62 -10.55 10.06
CA PRO A 107 9.73 -11.44 8.93
C PRO A 107 8.40 -11.57 8.19
N ALA A 108 8.44 -12.00 6.92
CA ALA A 108 7.23 -12.35 6.21
C ALA A 108 6.50 -13.50 6.90
N SER A 109 5.16 -13.43 6.91
CA SER A 109 4.34 -14.56 7.33
C SER A 109 4.52 -15.69 6.30
N PRO A 110 5.04 -16.87 6.68
CA PRO A 110 5.34 -17.93 5.72
C PRO A 110 4.07 -18.65 5.23
N SER A 111 3.01 -18.60 6.03
CA SER A 111 1.70 -19.19 5.72
C SER A 111 0.57 -18.47 6.44
N VAL A 112 -0.65 -18.66 5.96
CA VAL A 112 -1.90 -18.27 6.64
C VAL A 112 -2.84 -19.46 6.70
N PHE A 113 -3.73 -19.47 7.70
CA PHE A 113 -4.87 -20.38 7.71
C PHE A 113 -6.08 -19.72 7.07
N ARG A 114 -6.75 -20.43 6.17
CA ARG A 114 -7.97 -20.00 5.49
C ARG A 114 -8.86 -21.20 5.27
N ASP A 115 -10.15 -21.08 5.61
CA ASP A 115 -11.15 -22.13 5.40
C ASP A 115 -10.71 -23.51 5.94
N SER A 116 -10.05 -23.50 7.11
CA SER A 116 -9.47 -24.67 7.80
C SER A 116 -8.26 -25.33 7.14
N GLU A 117 -7.69 -24.72 6.11
CA GLU A 117 -6.48 -25.19 5.43
C GLU A 117 -5.33 -24.20 5.62
N ARG A 118 -4.09 -24.71 5.56
CA ARG A 118 -2.89 -23.88 5.58
C ARG A 118 -2.46 -23.57 4.15
N TYR A 119 -2.25 -22.30 3.86
CA TYR A 119 -1.71 -21.82 2.60
C TYR A 119 -0.34 -21.21 2.83
N PHE A 120 0.70 -21.73 2.16
CA PHE A 120 1.99 -21.04 2.10
C PHE A 120 1.89 -19.85 1.14
N ILE A 121 2.42 -18.70 1.55
CA ILE A 121 2.17 -17.43 0.86
C ILE A 121 3.46 -16.68 0.53
N SER A 122 3.49 -16.16 -0.69
CA SER A 122 4.28 -14.98 -1.07
C SER A 122 3.31 -13.81 -1.19
N ARG A 123 3.54 -12.72 -0.47
CA ARG A 123 2.65 -11.55 -0.56
C ARG A 123 3.35 -10.41 -1.27
N GLY A 124 2.53 -9.56 -1.88
CA GLY A 124 2.96 -8.30 -2.44
C GLY A 124 3.61 -7.42 -1.38
N ALA A 125 4.76 -6.89 -1.74
CA ALA A 125 5.59 -6.04 -0.91
C ALA A 125 6.00 -4.81 -1.71
N PHE A 126 6.01 -3.64 -1.08
CA PHE A 126 6.69 -2.48 -1.64
C PHE A 126 8.10 -2.40 -1.04
N GLY A 127 9.10 -2.20 -1.89
CA GLY A 127 10.50 -2.12 -1.50
C GLY A 127 11.17 -0.85 -1.99
N VAL A 128 12.15 -0.37 -1.22
CA VAL A 128 13.07 0.70 -1.64
C VAL A 128 14.48 0.13 -1.64
N LYS A 129 15.14 0.14 -2.80
CA LYS A 129 16.52 -0.33 -2.97
C LYS A 129 17.53 0.66 -2.40
N HIS A 130 18.78 0.24 -2.29
CA HIS A 130 19.86 1.04 -1.71
C HIS A 130 20.20 2.29 -2.52
N ASP A 131 19.96 2.26 -3.83
CA ASP A 131 20.13 3.38 -4.75
C ASP A 131 18.91 4.33 -4.78
N GLY A 132 17.86 4.04 -4.00
CA GLY A 132 16.63 4.84 -3.94
C GLY A 132 15.56 4.42 -4.95
N SER A 133 15.87 3.52 -5.89
CA SER A 133 14.87 2.96 -6.79
C SER A 133 13.85 2.12 -6.02
N VAL A 134 12.63 2.03 -6.54
CA VAL A 134 11.51 1.34 -5.88
C VAL A 134 11.11 0.10 -6.66
N ASP A 135 10.45 -0.82 -5.97
CA ASP A 135 10.09 -2.12 -6.52
C ASP A 135 8.85 -2.69 -5.84
N ILE A 136 8.08 -3.51 -6.56
CA ILE A 136 6.97 -4.28 -6.02
C ILE A 136 7.20 -5.75 -6.36
N ALA A 137 7.24 -6.59 -5.34
CA ALA A 137 7.55 -8.01 -5.51
C ALA A 137 6.58 -8.89 -4.73
N TRP A 138 6.33 -10.09 -5.23
CA TRP A 138 5.81 -11.19 -4.41
C TRP A 138 6.97 -11.79 -3.64
N CYS A 139 6.98 -11.62 -2.32
CA CYS A 139 8.14 -12.01 -1.54
C CYS A 139 7.77 -12.74 -0.24
N SER A 140 8.79 -13.38 0.33
CA SER A 140 8.76 -14.03 1.64
C SER A 140 10.16 -14.04 2.23
N THR A 141 10.29 -14.45 3.48
CA THR A 141 11.57 -14.47 4.20
C THR A 141 11.98 -15.88 4.53
N TYR A 142 13.27 -16.16 4.41
CA TYR A 142 13.89 -17.36 4.94
C TYR A 142 15.18 -16.97 5.65
N ASN A 143 15.26 -17.28 6.95
CA ASN A 143 16.26 -16.72 7.86
C ASN A 143 16.25 -15.17 7.79
N ASP A 144 17.42 -14.56 7.63
CA ASP A 144 17.58 -13.10 7.59
C ASP A 144 17.51 -12.51 6.16
N SER A 145 17.12 -13.34 5.18
CA SER A 145 17.04 -12.95 3.76
C SER A 145 15.59 -12.85 3.30
N ILE A 146 15.36 -11.89 2.39
CA ILE A 146 14.09 -11.75 1.68
C ILE A 146 14.28 -12.32 0.27
N PHE A 147 13.32 -13.13 -0.15
CA PHE A 147 13.29 -13.78 -1.45
C PHE A 147 12.06 -13.35 -2.22
N GLU A 148 12.22 -13.10 -3.51
CA GLU A 148 11.14 -12.73 -4.43
C GLU A 148 10.90 -13.78 -5.49
N TRP A 149 9.69 -13.76 -6.04
CA TRP A 149 9.28 -14.54 -7.20
C TRP A 149 8.78 -13.61 -8.30
N GLN A 150 9.06 -13.98 -9.55
CA GLN A 150 8.62 -13.26 -10.76
C GLN A 150 7.09 -13.24 -10.94
N SER A 151 6.38 -14.17 -10.29
CA SER A 151 4.93 -14.30 -10.36
C SER A 151 4.40 -14.77 -9.02
N PRO A 152 3.14 -14.48 -8.67
CA PRO A 152 2.59 -14.95 -7.40
C PRO A 152 2.51 -16.47 -7.39
N LEU A 153 2.52 -17.03 -6.19
CA LEU A 153 2.25 -18.45 -5.99
C LEU A 153 0.80 -18.77 -6.37
N ASN A 154 0.59 -19.84 -7.13
CA ASN A 154 -0.73 -20.22 -7.67
C ASN A 154 -1.63 -20.91 -6.61
N ASN A 155 -1.84 -20.25 -5.47
CA ASN A 155 -2.83 -20.68 -4.48
C ASN A 155 -4.24 -20.42 -5.00
N ARG A 156 -5.16 -21.36 -4.72
CA ARG A 156 -6.61 -21.19 -4.98
C ARG A 156 -7.41 -21.75 -3.81
N PRO A 157 -8.64 -21.28 -3.55
CA PRO A 157 -9.50 -21.88 -2.53
C PRO A 157 -9.64 -23.40 -2.71
N GLY A 158 -9.27 -24.18 -1.69
CA GLY A 158 -9.27 -25.64 -1.71
C GLY A 158 -8.05 -26.29 -2.38
N PHE A 159 -7.09 -25.50 -2.85
CA PHE A 159 -5.86 -25.96 -3.52
C PHE A 159 -4.65 -25.17 -2.99
N PRO A 160 -4.27 -25.36 -1.71
CA PRO A 160 -3.06 -24.75 -1.16
C PRO A 160 -1.79 -25.38 -1.75
N LEU A 161 -0.74 -24.58 -1.89
CA LEU A 161 0.61 -25.12 -2.07
C LEU A 161 1.16 -25.65 -0.74
N ASP A 162 1.91 -26.75 -0.81
CA ASP A 162 2.46 -27.44 0.36
C ASP A 162 3.70 -26.77 0.98
N SER A 163 4.39 -25.90 0.24
CA SER A 163 5.60 -25.19 0.71
C SER A 163 5.96 -23.99 -0.18
N LEU A 164 6.88 -23.15 0.29
CA LEU A 164 7.46 -22.05 -0.49
C LEU A 164 8.63 -22.57 -1.37
N PRO A 165 8.57 -22.37 -2.70
CA PRO A 165 9.60 -22.86 -3.61
C PRO A 165 10.82 -21.90 -3.66
N PHE A 166 11.62 -21.87 -2.60
CA PHE A 166 12.82 -21.00 -2.54
C PHE A 166 13.90 -21.34 -3.57
N HIS A 167 13.87 -22.54 -4.15
CA HIS A 167 14.81 -22.95 -5.21
C HIS A 167 14.59 -22.19 -6.53
N SER A 168 13.43 -21.59 -6.71
CA SER A 168 13.06 -20.77 -7.88
C SER A 168 12.89 -19.30 -7.52
N ALA A 169 13.40 -18.89 -6.35
CA ALA A 169 13.28 -17.53 -5.84
C ALA A 169 14.63 -16.82 -5.94
N ASP A 170 14.60 -15.52 -6.18
CA ASP A 170 15.79 -14.66 -6.20
C ASP A 170 15.91 -13.89 -4.90
N HIS A 171 17.11 -13.44 -4.55
CA HIS A 171 17.31 -12.56 -3.39
C HIS A 171 16.79 -11.15 -3.70
N TRP A 172 15.82 -10.68 -2.91
CA TRP A 172 15.31 -9.32 -3.03
C TRP A 172 16.08 -8.37 -2.11
N ASN A 173 17.12 -7.74 -2.66
CA ASN A 173 18.02 -6.88 -1.90
C ASN A 173 17.50 -5.42 -1.80
N VAL A 174 16.60 -5.19 -0.86
CA VAL A 174 16.02 -3.87 -0.58
C VAL A 174 16.46 -3.31 0.76
N ARG A 175 16.61 -1.98 0.86
CA ARG A 175 16.91 -1.26 2.11
C ARG A 175 15.70 -1.28 3.04
N ASP A 176 14.54 -0.93 2.48
CA ASP A 176 13.26 -0.87 3.18
C ASP A 176 12.26 -1.77 2.47
N ALA A 177 11.34 -2.38 3.23
CA ALA A 177 10.26 -3.19 2.68
C ALA A 177 9.03 -3.17 3.58
N VAL A 178 7.85 -3.21 2.98
CA VAL A 178 6.58 -3.34 3.70
C VAL A 178 5.65 -4.29 2.97
N HIS A 179 5.21 -5.35 3.65
CA HIS A 179 4.15 -6.23 3.17
C HIS A 179 2.80 -5.56 3.27
N ALA A 180 2.03 -5.74 2.20
CA ALA A 180 0.62 -5.45 2.23
C ALA A 180 -0.10 -6.45 1.32
N GLY A 181 -0.67 -5.98 0.22
CA GLY A 181 -1.32 -6.80 -0.79
C GLY A 181 -2.85 -6.67 -0.80
N PRO A 182 -3.49 -7.21 -1.84
CA PRO A 182 -2.84 -7.89 -2.98
C PRO A 182 -2.17 -6.91 -3.96
N VAL A 183 -1.31 -7.44 -4.83
CA VAL A 183 -0.87 -6.75 -6.05
C VAL A 183 -2.09 -6.47 -6.94
N LEU A 184 -2.07 -5.30 -7.57
CA LEU A 184 -3.17 -4.74 -8.36
C LEU A 184 -2.85 -4.68 -9.85
N ILE A 185 -1.61 -4.32 -10.16
CA ILE A 185 -1.10 -4.16 -11.52
C ILE A 185 0.29 -4.78 -11.55
N SER A 186 0.56 -5.58 -12.58
CA SER A 186 1.88 -6.16 -12.86
C SER A 186 2.17 -6.14 -14.35
N ASP A 187 3.42 -5.87 -14.75
CA ASP A 187 3.85 -5.78 -16.15
C ASP A 187 2.99 -4.81 -16.98
N GLY A 188 2.50 -3.75 -16.33
CA GLY A 188 1.65 -2.77 -16.98
C GLY A 188 0.22 -3.26 -17.27
N GLU A 189 -0.22 -4.38 -16.73
CA GLU A 189 -1.58 -4.89 -16.88
C GLU A 189 -2.29 -5.02 -15.53
N ILE A 190 -3.60 -4.77 -15.50
CA ILE A 190 -4.40 -4.98 -14.28
C ILE A 190 -4.43 -6.48 -13.97
N ASN A 191 -3.84 -6.85 -12.84
CA ASN A 191 -3.70 -8.23 -12.38
C ASN A 191 -3.92 -8.28 -10.86
N VAL A 192 -5.17 -8.41 -10.44
CA VAL A 192 -5.54 -8.37 -9.02
C VAL A 192 -5.42 -9.78 -8.40
N THR A 193 -4.30 -10.02 -7.72
CA THR A 193 -3.85 -11.33 -7.20
C THR A 193 -4.48 -11.72 -5.86
N THR A 194 -5.77 -11.41 -5.67
CA THR A 194 -6.49 -11.66 -4.40
C THR A 194 -6.47 -13.14 -4.01
N GLU A 195 -6.62 -14.04 -4.99
CA GLU A 195 -6.64 -15.48 -4.74
C GLU A 195 -5.25 -16.03 -4.44
N ASP A 196 -4.29 -15.68 -5.29
CA ASP A 196 -2.90 -16.16 -5.25
C ASP A 196 -2.22 -15.78 -3.91
N GLU A 197 -2.57 -14.60 -3.38
CA GLU A 197 -2.07 -14.09 -2.09
C GLU A 197 -2.99 -14.41 -0.89
N VAL A 198 -4.04 -15.20 -1.11
CA VAL A 198 -4.92 -15.76 -0.07
C VAL A 198 -5.67 -14.67 0.71
N PHE A 199 -6.16 -13.67 -0.01
CA PHE A 199 -7.07 -12.63 0.49
C PHE A 199 -8.55 -12.97 0.25
N PHE A 200 -8.87 -14.10 -0.38
CA PHE A 200 -10.24 -14.57 -0.53
C PHE A 200 -10.94 -14.80 0.82
N ASN A 201 -12.27 -14.69 0.82
CA ASN A 201 -13.11 -14.80 2.02
C ASN A 201 -12.68 -13.85 3.16
N THR A 202 -12.11 -12.68 2.83
CA THR A 202 -11.82 -11.61 3.79
C THR A 202 -12.63 -10.35 3.48
N PRO A 203 -12.77 -9.43 4.45
CA PRO A 203 -13.29 -8.09 4.18
C PRO A 203 -12.50 -7.30 3.14
N VAL A 204 -11.26 -7.70 2.81
CA VAL A 204 -10.39 -7.07 1.81
C VAL A 204 -10.96 -7.21 0.40
N ALA A 205 -11.84 -8.18 0.12
CA ALA A 205 -12.48 -8.30 -1.19
C ALA A 205 -13.68 -7.34 -1.38
N GLY A 206 -14.18 -6.71 -0.32
CA GLY A 206 -15.37 -5.84 -0.37
C GLY A 206 -15.09 -4.39 -0.77
N ILE A 207 -16.13 -3.57 -0.80
CA ILE A 207 -16.00 -2.11 -0.96
C ILE A 207 -15.48 -1.51 0.35
N GLN A 208 -14.34 -0.84 0.29
CA GLN A 208 -13.72 -0.21 1.47
C GLN A 208 -13.03 1.11 1.10
N PRO A 209 -12.74 1.98 2.08
CA PRO A 209 -11.64 2.92 1.95
C PRO A 209 -10.34 2.16 1.65
N ARG A 210 -9.52 2.67 0.75
CA ARG A 210 -8.30 2.00 0.29
C ARG A 210 -7.11 2.93 0.28
N SER A 211 -5.95 2.32 0.42
CA SER A 211 -4.65 2.93 0.17
C SER A 211 -3.91 2.08 -0.84
N ALA A 212 -3.17 2.70 -1.76
CA ALA A 212 -2.35 2.00 -2.74
C ALA A 212 -1.06 2.75 -3.02
N ILE A 213 -0.06 2.00 -3.45
CA ILE A 213 1.24 2.48 -3.90
C ILE A 213 1.57 1.83 -5.23
N GLY A 214 2.20 2.56 -6.14
CA GLY A 214 2.63 2.04 -7.42
C GLY A 214 3.69 2.94 -8.04
N TYR A 215 4.29 2.51 -9.14
CA TYR A 215 5.24 3.32 -9.88
C TYR A 215 5.03 3.20 -11.38
N THR A 216 5.44 4.22 -12.13
CA THR A 216 5.36 4.27 -13.59
C THR A 216 6.71 3.94 -14.24
N LYS A 217 6.71 3.64 -15.55
CA LYS A 217 7.95 3.47 -16.33
C LYS A 217 8.80 4.74 -16.40
N ASP A 218 8.20 5.89 -16.13
CA ASP A 218 8.85 7.20 -16.14
C ASP A 218 9.36 7.60 -14.74
N ASN A 219 9.69 6.62 -13.87
CA ASN A 219 10.19 6.84 -12.51
C ASN A 219 9.31 7.73 -11.62
N ASN A 220 7.99 7.72 -11.83
CA ASN A 220 7.08 8.39 -10.92
C ASN A 220 6.52 7.39 -9.91
N LEU A 221 6.62 7.69 -8.62
CA LEU A 221 5.90 6.99 -7.56
C LEU A 221 4.50 7.59 -7.41
N ILE A 222 3.50 6.73 -7.31
CA ILE A 222 2.10 7.09 -7.11
C ILE A 222 1.65 6.57 -5.75
N LEU A 223 1.15 7.47 -4.91
CA LEU A 223 0.50 7.15 -3.64
C LEU A 223 -0.97 7.53 -3.75
N MET A 224 -1.89 6.63 -3.44
CA MET A 224 -3.32 6.88 -3.60
C MET A 224 -4.10 6.52 -2.35
N ILE A 225 -5.02 7.40 -1.95
CA ILE A 225 -6.07 7.13 -0.97
C ILE A 225 -7.42 7.27 -1.64
N VAL A 226 -8.29 6.27 -1.45
CA VAL A 226 -9.72 6.38 -1.78
C VAL A 226 -10.50 6.39 -0.48
N ASP A 227 -11.22 7.49 -0.25
CA ASP A 227 -12.10 7.62 0.90
C ASP A 227 -13.25 6.59 0.81
N GLY A 228 -13.85 6.23 1.94
CA GLY A 228 -14.97 5.27 1.94
C GLY A 228 -15.83 5.37 3.19
N ARG A 229 -16.93 4.60 3.21
CA ARG A 229 -17.88 4.55 4.35
C ARG A 229 -18.50 5.91 4.71
N GLN A 230 -18.63 6.81 3.73
CA GLN A 230 -19.26 8.12 3.91
C GLN A 230 -20.14 8.48 2.70
N PRO A 231 -21.14 9.37 2.84
CA PRO A 231 -22.04 9.72 1.73
C PRO A 231 -21.32 10.20 0.47
N GLU A 232 -20.22 10.93 0.64
CA GLU A 232 -19.42 11.50 -0.43
C GLU A 232 -18.47 10.49 -1.08
N SER A 233 -18.22 9.35 -0.43
CA SER A 233 -17.39 8.28 -0.98
C SER A 233 -17.78 6.92 -0.39
N ARG A 234 -18.28 6.02 -1.24
CA ARG A 234 -18.64 4.66 -0.82
C ARG A 234 -17.40 3.79 -0.53
N GLY A 235 -16.24 4.15 -1.08
CA GLY A 235 -15.05 3.29 -1.18
C GLY A 235 -15.03 2.52 -2.50
N VAL A 236 -14.03 1.67 -2.69
CA VAL A 236 -13.84 0.91 -3.94
C VAL A 236 -13.53 -0.56 -3.69
N TYR A 237 -13.86 -1.38 -4.69
CA TYR A 237 -13.29 -2.71 -4.85
C TYR A 237 -11.79 -2.61 -5.23
N LEU A 238 -11.04 -3.71 -5.12
CA LEU A 238 -9.62 -3.73 -5.46
C LEU A 238 -9.37 -3.48 -6.96
N GLU A 239 -10.25 -3.97 -7.82
CA GLU A 239 -10.12 -3.81 -9.27
C GLU A 239 -10.52 -2.39 -9.71
N GLU A 240 -11.48 -1.78 -9.01
CA GLU A 240 -11.80 -0.36 -9.15
C GLU A 240 -10.58 0.51 -8.77
N LEU A 241 -9.88 0.15 -7.68
CA LEU A 241 -8.62 0.78 -7.29
C LEU A 241 -7.51 0.57 -8.33
N ALA A 242 -7.38 -0.64 -8.90
CA ALA A 242 -6.43 -0.93 -9.97
C ALA A 242 -6.69 -0.07 -11.22
N VAL A 243 -7.95 0.09 -11.63
CA VAL A 243 -8.34 1.00 -12.72
C VAL A 243 -7.91 2.44 -12.41
N MET A 244 -8.10 2.92 -11.17
CA MET A 244 -7.67 4.26 -10.77
C MET A 244 -6.15 4.42 -10.77
N MET A 245 -5.39 3.44 -10.28
CA MET A 245 -3.93 3.43 -10.36
C MET A 245 -3.44 3.44 -11.82
N LYS A 246 -4.15 2.77 -12.72
CA LYS A 246 -3.88 2.83 -14.16
C LYS A 246 -4.09 4.18 -14.79
N GLN A 247 -4.99 5.02 -14.27
CA GLN A 247 -5.15 6.41 -14.75
C GLN A 247 -3.90 7.26 -14.50
N PHE A 248 -3.05 6.85 -13.55
CA PHE A 248 -1.75 7.46 -13.27
C PHE A 248 -0.59 6.74 -13.96
N ASN A 249 -0.86 5.88 -14.94
CA ASN A 249 0.12 5.11 -15.71
C ASN A 249 1.02 4.19 -14.86
N CYS A 250 0.53 3.70 -13.73
CA CYS A 250 1.29 2.74 -12.92
C CYS A 250 1.60 1.49 -13.75
N ASP A 251 2.86 1.09 -13.78
CA ASP A 251 3.33 -0.15 -14.37
C ASP A 251 3.20 -1.30 -13.38
N GLU A 252 3.52 -1.02 -12.12
CA GLU A 252 3.29 -1.88 -10.96
C GLU A 252 2.44 -1.15 -9.92
N ALA A 253 1.56 -1.87 -9.23
CA ALA A 253 0.79 -1.32 -8.13
C ALA A 253 0.40 -2.36 -7.07
N LEU A 254 0.39 -1.93 -5.82
CA LEU A 254 0.12 -2.73 -4.63
C LEU A 254 -0.94 -2.06 -3.76
N ASN A 255 -1.93 -2.83 -3.31
CA ASN A 255 -2.85 -2.38 -2.28
C ASN A 255 -2.16 -2.38 -0.90
N LEU A 256 -2.38 -1.31 -0.11
CA LEU A 256 -1.89 -1.13 1.26
C LEU A 256 -3.03 -1.32 2.29
N ASP A 257 -2.72 -1.14 3.58
CA ASP A 257 -3.75 -1.19 4.62
C ASP A 257 -4.86 -0.16 4.38
N GLY A 258 -6.10 -0.58 4.56
CA GLY A 258 -7.28 0.16 4.15
C GLY A 258 -8.14 0.65 5.32
N GLY A 259 -9.40 0.93 5.01
CA GLY A 259 -10.42 1.14 6.03
C GLY A 259 -10.16 2.37 6.92
N GLY A 260 -10.01 2.13 8.21
CA GLY A 260 -9.74 3.20 9.18
C GLY A 260 -8.30 3.74 9.12
N SER A 261 -7.38 2.97 8.54
CA SER A 261 -5.96 3.32 8.41
C SER A 261 -5.69 4.22 7.20
N SER A 262 -6.60 4.25 6.21
CA SER A 262 -6.43 5.03 4.98
C SER A 262 -6.38 6.53 5.26
N ALA A 263 -5.17 7.06 5.25
CA ALA A 263 -4.89 8.47 5.48
C ALA A 263 -3.67 8.93 4.69
N MET A 264 -3.68 10.21 4.29
CA MET A 264 -2.53 10.90 3.71
C MET A 264 -2.41 12.27 4.36
N VAL A 265 -1.21 12.62 4.80
CA VAL A 265 -0.86 13.94 5.32
C VAL A 265 0.22 14.58 4.45
N ALA A 266 0.07 15.86 4.18
CA ALA A 266 1.05 16.67 3.47
C ALA A 266 0.90 18.12 3.93
N ASP A 267 1.98 18.91 3.91
CA ASP A 267 1.97 20.29 4.40
C ASP A 267 1.35 20.41 5.82
N SER A 268 1.73 19.49 6.71
CA SER A 268 1.22 19.37 8.09
C SER A 268 -0.31 19.28 8.22
N ARG A 269 -1.01 18.79 7.18
CA ARG A 269 -2.47 18.68 7.14
C ARG A 269 -2.90 17.28 6.73
N LEU A 270 -3.98 16.79 7.36
CA LEU A 270 -4.71 15.61 6.89
C LEU A 270 -5.53 15.97 5.66
N LEU A 271 -5.29 15.29 4.54
CA LEU A 271 -5.91 15.62 3.25
C LEU A 271 -7.32 15.01 3.11
N ASN A 272 -7.46 13.72 3.45
CA ASN A 272 -8.70 12.97 3.28
C ASN A 272 -9.56 12.95 4.54
N ARG A 273 -10.71 12.25 4.50
CA ARG A 273 -11.57 12.01 5.68
C ARG A 273 -11.60 10.52 6.03
N PRO A 274 -10.64 10.02 6.84
CA PRO A 274 -10.51 8.60 7.14
C PRO A 274 -11.82 8.01 7.71
N SER A 275 -12.46 7.13 6.95
CA SER A 275 -13.78 6.57 7.28
C SER A 275 -14.83 7.63 7.68
N GLY A 276 -14.81 8.81 7.03
CA GLY A 276 -15.72 9.94 7.30
C GLY A 276 -15.39 10.76 8.54
N ARG A 277 -14.26 10.53 9.19
CA ARG A 277 -13.82 11.23 10.41
C ARG A 277 -12.81 12.33 10.09
N THR A 278 -12.61 13.23 11.05
CA THR A 278 -11.57 14.28 11.02
C THR A 278 -10.28 13.86 11.74
N LEU A 279 -10.26 12.67 12.33
CA LEU A 279 -9.11 12.11 13.04
C LEU A 279 -8.57 10.91 12.27
N GLN A 280 -7.24 10.87 12.14
CA GLN A 280 -6.52 9.72 11.63
C GLN A 280 -6.36 8.65 12.72
N ARG A 281 -6.41 7.38 12.33
CA ARG A 281 -6.03 6.27 13.20
C ARG A 281 -4.51 6.24 13.33
N GLU A 282 -4.01 5.88 14.50
CA GLU A 282 -2.59 5.52 14.61
C GLU A 282 -2.32 4.22 13.85
N VAL A 283 -1.19 4.17 13.18
CA VAL A 283 -0.73 3.04 12.39
C VAL A 283 0.69 2.67 12.80
N MET A 284 1.07 1.43 12.52
CA MET A 284 2.39 0.94 12.89
C MET A 284 3.47 1.29 11.87
N SER A 285 3.13 1.30 10.58
CA SER A 285 4.05 1.63 9.49
C SER A 285 3.43 2.61 8.50
N ALA A 286 4.29 3.38 7.84
CA ALA A 286 3.90 4.42 6.90
C ALA A 286 4.91 4.53 5.73
N ILE A 287 4.50 5.18 4.66
CA ILE A 287 5.36 5.59 3.55
C ILE A 287 5.63 7.08 3.69
N GLY A 288 6.89 7.46 3.82
CA GLY A 288 7.32 8.86 3.91
C GLY A 288 8.06 9.32 2.66
N ILE A 289 7.72 10.51 2.19
CA ILE A 289 8.41 11.22 1.10
C ILE A 289 9.19 12.38 1.68
N PHE A 290 10.47 12.47 1.34
CA PHE A 290 11.42 13.44 1.85
C PHE A 290 11.96 14.28 0.70
N TYR A 291 12.32 15.53 0.99
CA TYR A 291 12.95 16.45 0.04
C TYR A 291 14.14 17.13 0.71
N ARG A 292 15.33 16.97 0.14
CA ARG A 292 16.63 17.42 0.68
C ARG A 292 16.81 17.01 2.14
N ASN A 293 17.26 15.78 2.34
CA ASN A 293 17.72 15.31 3.65
C ASN A 293 19.13 15.85 3.95
#